data_AF-A0A101QMG1-F1
#
_entry.id   AF-A0A101QMG1-F1
#
_cell.length_a   1.000
_cell.length_b   1.000
_cell.length_c   1.000
_cell.angle_alpha   90.00
_cell.angle_beta   90.00
_cell.angle_gamma   90.00
#
_symmetry.space_group_name_H-M   'P 1'
#
loop_
_entity.id
_entity.type
_entity.pdbx_description
1 polymer ?
#
loop_
_entity_poly.entity_id
_entity_poly.type
_entity_poly.pdbx_seq_one_letter_code
_entity_poly.pdbx_strand_id
1 'polypeptide(L)' 'MSAGVHPLVTPVMGDAHAQWCPRCKAYTVACAPLYLLTPAGVTRAQFYALCEICDLDGPEVTRG' A
#
# COMPACT_ATOMS: atom_id res chain seq x y z
N MET A 1 4.53 37.28 -2.51
CA MET A 1 5.21 35.97 -2.39
C MET A 1 4.24 35.05 -1.66
N SER A 2 3.46 34.23 -2.36
CA SER A 2 2.55 33.30 -1.69
C SER A 2 3.36 32.13 -1.15
N ALA A 3 3.37 31.96 0.17
CA ALA A 3 3.86 30.74 0.78
C ALA A 3 3.00 29.58 0.28
N GLY A 4 3.61 28.60 -0.40
CA GLY A 4 2.91 27.41 -0.85
C GLY A 4 2.40 26.64 0.37
N VAL A 5 1.09 26.41 0.44
CA VAL A 5 0.53 25.49 1.44
C VAL A 5 0.90 24.07 1.00
N HIS A 6 1.80 23.43 1.74
CA HIS A 6 2.08 22.01 1.60
C HIS A 6 1.17 21.25 2.57
N PRO A 7 0.08 20.61 2.09
CA PRO A 7 -0.77 19.85 2.98
C PRO A 7 0.00 18.66 3.54
N LEU A 8 -0.05 18.47 4.85
CA LEU A 8 0.44 17.26 5.49
C LEU A 8 -0.47 16.10 5.11
N VAL A 9 0.13 15.01 4.62
CA VAL A 9 -0.57 13.79 4.24
C VAL A 9 -0.02 12.65 5.10
N THR A 10 -0.89 11.96 5.81
CA THR A 10 -0.52 10.79 6.62
C THR A 10 -0.97 9.52 5.90
N PRO A 11 -0.04 8.67 5.42
CA PRO A 11 -0.38 7.37 4.89
C PRO A 11 -0.71 6.40 6.04
N VAL A 12 -1.81 5.66 5.91
CA VAL A 12 -2.22 4.62 6.86
C VAL A 12 -2.63 3.37 6.08
N MET A 13 -2.06 2.23 6.48
CA MET A 13 -2.45 0.93 5.96
C MET A 13 -3.72 0.45 6.67
N GLY A 14 -4.70 -0.02 5.92
CA GLY A 14 -5.83 -0.77 6.47
C GLY A 14 -5.44 -2.21 6.79
N ASP A 15 -6.42 -2.98 7.27
CA ASP A 15 -6.22 -4.37 7.61
C ASP A 15 -5.73 -5.18 6.42
N ALA A 16 -4.72 -6.00 6.66
CA ALA A 16 -4.20 -6.93 5.68
C ALA A 16 -5.13 -8.15 5.56
N HIS A 17 -5.37 -8.58 4.32
CA HIS A 17 -6.14 -9.79 4.03
C HIS A 17 -5.46 -10.59 2.90
N ALA A 18 -5.61 -11.91 2.96
CA ALA A 18 -5.09 -12.79 1.93
C ALA A 18 -6.02 -12.83 0.71
N GLN A 19 -5.43 -12.88 -0.49
CA GLN A 19 -6.13 -13.08 -1.76
C GLN A 19 -5.52 -14.23 -2.56
N TRP A 20 -6.30 -14.74 -3.52
CA TRP A 20 -5.90 -15.82 -4.41
C TRP A 20 -4.79 -15.38 -5.37
N CYS A 21 -3.68 -16.14 -5.41
CA CYS A 21 -2.61 -15.92 -6.38
C CYS A 21 -2.86 -16.74 -7.66
N PRO A 22 -2.91 -16.11 -8.86
CA PRO A 22 -3.12 -16.85 -10.11
C PRO A 22 -1.90 -17.68 -10.53
N ARG A 23 -0.70 -17.43 -9.96
CA ARG A 23 0.55 -18.12 -10.29
C ARG A 23 0.76 -19.39 -9.45
N CYS A 24 0.85 -19.28 -8.13
CA CYS A 24 1.02 -20.45 -7.25
C CYS A 24 -0.29 -21.16 -6.88
N LYS A 25 -1.46 -20.63 -7.29
CA LYS A 25 -2.78 -21.21 -7.03
C LYS A 25 -3.07 -21.43 -5.54
N ALA A 26 -2.72 -20.45 -4.71
CA ALA A 26 -2.94 -20.45 -3.27
C ALA A 26 -3.35 -19.06 -2.76
N TYR A 27 -4.07 -18.99 -1.64
CA TYR A 27 -4.42 -17.74 -0.94
C TYR A 27 -3.21 -17.16 -0.19
N THR A 28 -2.30 -16.55 -0.94
CA THR A 28 -0.97 -16.12 -0.46
C THR A 28 -0.60 -14.73 -0.92
N VAL A 29 -1.51 -14.03 -1.59
CA VAL A 29 -1.32 -12.60 -1.90
C VAL A 29 -1.71 -11.80 -0.66
N ALA A 30 -0.73 -11.28 0.05
CA ALA A 30 -0.95 -10.34 1.15
C ALA A 30 -1.37 -8.99 0.54
N CYS A 31 -2.62 -8.60 0.78
CA CYS A 31 -3.19 -7.36 0.27
C CYS A 31 -3.60 -6.45 1.41
N ALA A 32 -3.32 -5.15 1.30
CA ALA A 32 -3.78 -4.16 2.27
C ALA A 32 -4.10 -2.83 1.56
N PRO A 33 -5.27 -2.20 1.82
CA PRO A 33 -5.58 -0.90 1.24
C PRO A 33 -4.72 0.20 1.89
N LEU A 34 -4.30 1.17 1.08
CA LEU A 34 -3.61 2.37 1.53
C LEU A 34 -4.60 3.55 1.56
N TYR A 35 -4.73 4.16 2.74
CA TYR A 35 -5.50 5.37 2.95
C TYR A 35 -4.57 6.57 3.12
N LEU A 36 -4.93 7.68 2.48
CA LEU A 36 -4.30 8.97 2.66
C LEU A 36 -5.20 9.85 3.50
N LEU A 37 -4.72 10.20 4.69
CA LEU A 37 -5.40 11.13 5.58
C LEU A 37 -4.91 12.54 5.26
N THR A 38 -5.82 13.41 4.90
CA THR A 38 -5.56 14.82 4.59
C THR A 38 -6.49 15.71 5.42
N PRO A 39 -6.19 17.01 5.59
CA PRO A 39 -7.13 17.94 6.23
C PRO A 39 -8.49 18.03 5.52
N ALA A 40 -8.56 17.69 4.23
CA ALA A 40 -9.80 17.67 3.46
C ALA A 40 -10.61 16.37 3.64
N GLY A 41 -10.04 15.34 4.28
CA GLY A 41 -10.68 14.06 4.50
C GLY A 41 -9.79 12.86 4.14
N VAL A 42 -10.43 11.69 4.07
CA VAL A 42 -9.79 10.40 3.81
C VAL A 42 -9.96 10.01 2.35
N THR A 43 -8.85 9.71 1.66
CA THR A 43 -8.87 9.18 0.29
C THR A 43 -8.26 7.79 0.27
N ARG A 44 -8.91 6.82 -0.37
CA ARG A 44 -8.30 5.53 -0.67
C ARG A 44 -7.42 5.69 -1.92
N ALA A 45 -6.11 5.51 -1.78
CA ALA A 45 -5.18 5.73 -2.89
C ALA A 45 -5.00 4.48 -3.76
N GLN A 46 -4.47 3.41 -3.17
CA GLN A 46 -4.03 2.19 -3.85
C GLN A 46 -4.14 0.99 -2.90
N PHE A 47 -3.81 -0.20 -3.38
CA PHE A 47 -3.57 -1.37 -2.55
C PHE A 47 -2.10 -1.77 -2.64
N TYR A 48 -1.53 -2.17 -1.51
CA TYR A 48 -0.36 -3.02 -1.52
C TYR A 48 -0.82 -4.45 -1.78
N ALA A 49 -0.16 -5.18 -2.69
CA ALA A 49 -0.44 -6.58 -2.99
C ALA A 49 0.87 -7.30 -3.35
N LEU A 50 1.24 -8.34 -2.59
CA LEU A 50 2.45 -9.12 -2.80
C LEU A 50 2.18 -10.61 -2.53
N CYS A 51 2.65 -11.51 -3.41
CA CYS A 51 2.53 -12.94 -3.15
C CYS A 51 3.72 -13.46 -2.33
N GLU A 52 3.45 -13.94 -1.12
CA GLU A 52 4.48 -14.44 -0.19
C GLU A 52 5.28 -15.64 -0.71
N ILE A 53 4.80 -16.32 -1.75
CA ILE A 53 5.49 -17.46 -2.37
C ILE A 53 6.17 -17.06 -3.68
N CYS A 54 5.47 -16.29 -4.52
CA CYS A 54 5.97 -15.98 -5.86
C CYS A 54 6.98 -14.84 -5.86
N ASP A 55 6.90 -13.93 -4.88
CA ASP A 55 7.70 -12.71 -4.79
C ASP A 55 8.72 -12.78 -3.63
N LEU A 56 9.17 -13.99 -3.26
CA LEU A 56 10.21 -14.23 -2.25
C LEU A 56 11.54 -13.52 -2.56
N ASP A 57 11.74 -13.09 -3.81
CA ASP A 57 12.93 -12.34 -4.24
C ASP A 57 12.82 -10.82 -4.05
N GLY A 58 11.73 -10.31 -3.44
CA GLY A 58 11.52 -8.95 -2.89
C GLY A 58 12.09 -7.73 -3.66
N PRO A 59 11.30 -6.70 -4.02
CA PRO A 59 11.87 -5.46 -4.51
C PRO A 59 12.83 -4.89 -3.45
N GLU A 60 14.07 -4.59 -3.87
CA GLU A 60 15.09 -3.94 -3.07
C GLU A 60 14.48 -2.78 -2.29
N VAL A 61 14.44 -2.88 -0.97
CA VAL A 61 13.99 -1.79 -0.10
C VAL A 61 14.92 -0.60 -0.32
N THR A 62 14.53 0.35 -1.16
CA THR A 62 15.22 1.64 -1.27
C THR A 62 15.01 2.37 0.05
N ARG A 63 15.92 2.14 1.01
CA ARG A 63 16.06 2.95 2.22
C ARG A 63 16.60 4.32 1.80
N GLY A 64 15.69 5.21 1.43
CA GLY A 64 15.93 6.65 1.35
C GLY A 64 15.83 7.30 2.72
#